data_AF-A0A329M659-F1
#
_entry.id   AF-A0A329M659-F1
#
_cell.length_a   1.000
_cell.length_b   1.000
_cell.length_c   1.000
_cell.angle_alpha   90.00
_cell.angle_beta   90.00
_cell.angle_gamma   90.00
#
_symmetry.space_group_name_H-M   'P 1'
#
loop_
_entity.id
_entity.type
_entity.pdbx_description
1 polymer ?
#
loop_
_entity_poly.entity_id
_entity_poly.type
_entity_poly.pdbx_seq_one_letter_code
_entity_poly.pdbx_strand_id
1 'polypeptide(L)'
;MKTELKWVEPFEGHFHANIDDRSEYRVHLVSTGGFRAERVDDGFVHHDLGRAGSAAEAQAICQDLHTRAVRRAAWEAYMAENDPPGWE
;
A
#
# COMPACT_ATOMS: atom_id res chain seq x y z
N MET A 1 9.70 -4.31 -4.98
CA MET A 1 8.80 -3.54 -4.08
C MET A 1 9.59 -2.38 -3.48
N LYS A 2 9.02 -1.17 -3.48
CA LYS A 2 9.65 0.00 -2.86
C LYS A 2 9.53 -0.07 -1.34
N THR A 3 10.43 0.59 -0.63
CA THR A 3 10.44 0.66 0.85
C THR A 3 9.68 1.86 1.40
N GLU A 4 9.59 2.93 0.61
CA GLU A 4 8.92 4.18 0.96
C GLU A 4 7.81 4.49 -0.05
N LEU A 5 6.67 4.96 0.47
CA LEU A 5 5.58 5.48 -0.35
C LEU A 5 5.85 6.94 -0.71
N LYS A 6 5.97 7.20 -2.01
CA LYS A 6 6.04 8.57 -2.54
C LYS A 6 4.68 8.95 -3.10
N TRP A 7 3.99 9.83 -2.38
CA TRP A 7 2.67 10.32 -2.75
C TRP A 7 2.78 11.43 -3.78
N VAL A 8 1.99 11.32 -4.84
CA VAL A 8 1.77 12.35 -5.86
C VAL A 8 0.27 12.65 -5.89
N GLU A 9 -0.08 13.92 -5.99
CA GLU A 9 -1.47 14.37 -6.14
C GLU A 9 -1.71 14.80 -7.59
N PRO A 10 -2.09 13.88 -8.51
CA PRO A 10 -2.39 14.25 -9.90
C PRO A 10 -3.56 15.21 -10.04
N PHE A 11 -4.55 15.11 -9.16
CA PHE A 11 -5.73 15.97 -9.11
C PHE A 11 -6.09 16.25 -7.66
N GLU A 12 -6.73 17.38 -7.39
CA GLU A 12 -7.13 17.76 -6.03
C GLU A 12 -7.95 16.64 -5.37
N GLY A 13 -7.48 16.18 -4.21
CA GLY A 13 -8.12 15.12 -3.45
C GLY A 13 -7.88 13.70 -3.99
N HIS A 14 -7.01 13.52 -4.99
CA HIS A 14 -6.61 12.22 -5.54
C HIS A 14 -5.09 12.04 -5.40
N PHE A 15 -4.67 11.12 -4.54
CA PHE A 15 -3.28 10.81 -4.24
C PHE A 15 -2.92 9.41 -4.70
N HIS A 16 -1.72 9.25 -5.23
CA HIS A 16 -1.21 8.02 -5.81
C HIS A 16 0.20 7.74 -5.27
N ALA A 17 0.51 6.49 -4.97
CA ALA A 17 1.84 6.04 -4.56
C ALA A 17 2.15 4.67 -5.18
N ASN A 18 3.00 4.65 -6.20
CA ASN A 18 3.45 3.42 -6.86
C ASN A 18 4.34 2.58 -5.93
N ILE A 19 4.00 1.31 -5.70
CA ILE A 19 4.76 0.39 -4.83
C ILE A 19 5.66 -0.58 -5.60
N ASP A 20 5.34 -0.83 -6.86
CA ASP A 20 6.18 -1.52 -7.85
C ASP A 20 5.73 -1.09 -9.27
N ASP A 21 6.12 -1.85 -10.30
CA ASP A 21 5.85 -1.51 -11.70
C ASP A 21 4.39 -1.80 -12.13
N ARG A 22 3.65 -2.56 -11.32
CA ARG A 22 2.29 -3.03 -11.63
C ARG A 22 1.26 -2.54 -10.62
N SER A 23 1.69 -2.11 -9.44
CA SER A 23 0.82 -1.87 -8.30
C SER A 23 1.03 -0.49 -7.70
N GLU A 24 -0.06 0.12 -7.23
CA GLU A 24 -0.04 1.39 -6.52
C GLU A 24 -1.06 1.43 -5.38
N TYR A 25 -0.82 2.29 -4.40
CA TYR A 25 -1.85 2.74 -3.49
C TYR A 25 -2.47 4.02 -4.03
N ARG A 26 -3.79 4.14 -3.90
CA ARG A 26 -4.50 5.39 -4.16
C ARG A 26 -5.29 5.82 -2.94
N VAL A 27 -5.40 7.12 -2.75
CA VAL A 27 -6.28 7.75 -1.78
C VAL A 27 -7.10 8.79 -2.53
N HIS A 28 -8.42 8.64 -2.55
CA HIS A 28 -9.27 9.61 -3.25
C HIS A 28 -10.42 10.09 -2.37
N LEU A 29 -10.76 11.38 -2.52
CA LEU A 29 -11.93 11.98 -1.92
C LEU A 29 -13.19 11.31 -2.47
N VAL A 30 -14.12 10.94 -1.59
CA VAL A 30 -15.40 10.32 -1.97
C VAL A 30 -16.52 11.35 -1.93
N SER A 31 -17.49 11.23 -2.84
CA SER A 31 -18.62 12.17 -2.98
C SER A 31 -19.48 12.29 -1.72
N THR A 32 -19.48 11.26 -0.86
CA THR A 32 -20.17 11.26 0.44
C THR A 32 -19.40 11.97 1.56
N GLY A 33 -18.24 12.56 1.25
CA GLY A 33 -17.30 13.10 2.22
C GLY A 33 -16.31 12.05 2.74
N GLY A 34 -15.11 12.51 3.12
CA GLY A 34 -13.99 11.67 3.55
C GLY A 34 -13.15 11.12 2.40
N PHE A 35 -12.21 10.25 2.74
CA PHE A 35 -11.24 9.67 1.80
C PHE A 35 -11.31 8.14 1.83
N ARG A 36 -11.17 7.52 0.66
CA ARG A 36 -11.03 6.08 0.51
C ARG A 36 -9.58 5.72 0.24
N ALA A 37 -9.06 4.72 0.94
CA ALA A 37 -7.78 4.10 0.70
C ALA A 37 -7.97 2.83 -0.14
N GLU A 38 -7.22 2.68 -1.22
CA GLU A 38 -7.28 1.51 -2.08
C GLU A 38 -5.88 1.06 -2.53
N ARG A 39 -5.76 -0.24 -2.83
CA ARG A 39 -4.65 -0.78 -3.61
C ARG A 39 -5.17 -1.08 -5.01
N VAL A 40 -4.41 -0.68 -6.02
CA VAL A 40 -4.72 -0.95 -7.42
C VAL A 40 -3.60 -1.78 -8.02
N ASP A 41 -3.94 -2.96 -8.52
CA ASP A 41 -3.01 -3.87 -9.20
C ASP A 41 -3.33 -3.90 -10.71
N ASP A 42 -2.28 -3.83 -11.53
CA ASP A 42 -2.31 -3.78 -12.99
C ASP A 42 -3.11 -2.62 -13.59
N GLY A 43 -3.50 -1.64 -12.77
CA GLY A 43 -4.41 -0.56 -13.17
C GLY A 43 -5.87 -0.99 -13.33
N PHE A 44 -6.21 -2.26 -13.05
CA PHE A 44 -7.56 -2.81 -13.28
C PHE A 44 -8.20 -3.40 -12.02
N VAL A 45 -7.40 -3.94 -11.09
CA VAL A 45 -7.92 -4.62 -9.91
C VAL A 45 -7.87 -3.68 -8.72
N HIS A 46 -9.03 -3.30 -8.20
CA HIS A 46 -9.16 -2.39 -7.07
C HIS A 46 -9.51 -3.15 -5.80
N HIS A 47 -8.66 -3.03 -4.79
CA HIS A 47 -8.86 -3.55 -3.46
C HIS A 47 -9.19 -2.40 -2.50
N ASP A 48 -10.41 -2.41 -1.95
CA ASP A 48 -10.78 -1.46 -0.91
C ASP A 48 -10.05 -1.78 0.40
N LEU A 49 -9.32 -0.82 0.93
CA LEU A 49 -8.53 -0.97 2.16
C LEU A 49 -9.21 -0.31 3.36
N GLY A 50 -10.10 0.66 3.11
CA GLY A 50 -10.83 1.36 4.15
C GLY A 50 -11.16 2.81 3.81
N ARG A 51 -11.80 3.49 4.76
CA ARG A 51 -12.18 4.91 4.66
C ARG A 51 -11.71 5.67 5.89
N ALA A 52 -11.42 6.96 5.70
CA ALA A 52 -11.02 7.86 6.77
C ALA A 52 -11.60 9.27 6.58
N GLY A 53 -11.55 10.08 7.65
CA GLY A 53 -12.04 11.46 7.62
C GLY A 53 -11.13 12.41 6.84
N SER A 54 -9.83 12.10 6.79
CA SER A 54 -8.82 12.92 6.12
C SER A 54 -7.93 12.12 5.17
N ALA A 55 -7.28 12.83 4.22
CA ALA A 55 -6.31 12.22 3.30
C ALA A 55 -5.14 11.60 4.07
N ALA A 56 -4.64 12.28 5.10
CA ALA A 56 -3.51 11.80 5.90
C ALA A 56 -3.82 10.48 6.62
N GLU A 57 -5.02 10.34 7.20
CA GLU A 57 -5.44 9.08 7.83
C GLU A 57 -5.62 7.96 6.80
N ALA A 58 -6.18 8.25 5.62
CA ALA A 58 -6.28 7.27 4.55
C ALA A 58 -4.90 6.84 4.01
N GLN A 59 -3.96 7.78 3.86
CA GLN A 59 -2.58 7.48 3.52
C GLN A 59 -1.90 6.63 4.60
N ALA A 60 -2.22 6.85 5.88
CA ALA A 60 -1.69 6.04 6.98
C ALA A 60 -2.18 4.58 6.93
N ILE A 61 -3.42 4.32 6.48
CA ILE A 61 -3.91 2.95 6.21
C ILE A 61 -3.04 2.27 5.16
N CYS A 62 -2.80 2.95 4.02
CA CYS A 62 -1.94 2.43 2.96
C CYS A 62 -0.50 2.21 3.45
N GLN A 63 0.03 3.13 4.26
CA GLN A 63 1.38 3.05 4.81
C GLN A 63 1.55 1.86 5.76
N ASP A 64 0.59 1.60 6.65
CA ASP A 64 0.63 0.45 7.57
C ASP A 64 0.65 -0.87 6.79
N LEU A 65 -0.25 -1.03 5.81
CA LEU A 65 -0.29 -2.21 4.95
C LEU A 65 1.01 -2.38 4.14
N HIS A 66 1.55 -1.28 3.60
CA HIS A 66 2.82 -1.30 2.90
C HIS A 66 3.97 -1.77 3.79
N THR A 67 4.10 -1.19 4.99
CA THR A 67 5.15 -1.55 5.94
C THR A 67 5.07 -3.03 6.35
N ARG A 68 3.86 -3.55 6.56
CA ARG A 68 3.66 -4.99 6.84
C ARG A 68 4.09 -5.86 5.66
N ALA A 69 3.73 -5.49 4.44
CA ALA A 69 4.13 -6.20 3.22
C ALA A 69 5.65 -6.20 3.02
N VAL A 70 6.32 -5.06 3.19
CA VAL A 70 7.79 -4.93 3.11
C VAL A 70 8.49 -5.81 4.15
N ARG A 71 8.04 -5.76 5.40
CA ARG A 71 8.61 -6.61 6.46
C ARG A 71 8.43 -8.09 6.17
N ARG A 72 7.24 -8.49 5.70
CA ARG A 72 6.97 -9.87 5.32
C ARG A 72 7.87 -10.34 4.18
N ALA A 73 8.00 -9.54 3.12
CA ALA A 73 8.87 -9.89 1.99
C ALA A 73 10.34 -10.00 2.41
N ALA A 74 10.82 -9.10 3.27
CA ALA A 74 12.17 -9.17 3.82
C ALA A 74 12.40 -10.43 4.67
N TRP A 75 11.41 -10.82 5.48
CA TRP A 75 11.44 -12.06 6.25
C TRP A 75 11.46 -13.31 5.36
N GLU A 76 10.58 -13.36 4.35
CA GLU A 76 10.51 -14.48 3.41
C GLU A 76 11.82 -14.63 2.62
N ALA A 77 12.44 -13.53 2.20
CA ALA A 77 13.75 -13.54 1.55
C ALA A 77 14.84 -14.07 2.50
N TYR A 78 14.89 -13.59 3.75
CA TYR A 78 15.81 -14.08 4.76
C TYR A 78 15.67 -15.61 4.97
N MET A 79 14.44 -16.10 5.12
CA MET A 79 14.17 -17.52 5.33
C MET A 79 14.58 -18.38 4.13
N ALA A 80 14.37 -17.89 2.92
CA ALA A 80 14.81 -18.59 1.70
C ALA A 80 16.33 -18.68 1.58
N GLU A 81 17.05 -17.66 2.05
CA GLU A 81 18.52 -17.60 2.00
C GLU A 81 19.20 -18.40 3.13
N ASN A 82 18.52 -18.59 4.27
CA ASN A 82 19.16 -19.06 5.51
C ASN A 82 18.68 -20.42 5.99
N ASP A 83 17.98 -21.20 5.17
CA ASP A 83 17.38 -22.53 5.47
C ASP A 83 17.09 -22.70 6.96
N PRO A 84 16.01 -22.07 7.47
CA PRO A 84 15.74 -22.00 8.90
C PRO A 84 15.80 -23.40 9.48
N PRO A 85 16.47 -23.61 10.63
CA PRO A 85 16.76 -24.94 11.13
C PRO A 85 15.49 -25.78 11.12
N GLY A 86 15.46 -26.77 10.23
CA GLY A 86 14.42 -27.77 10.19
C GLY A 86 14.42 -28.43 11.57
N TRP A 87 13.25 -28.43 12.21
CA TRP A 87 13.07 -29.16 13.45
C TRP A 87 13.12 -30.65 13.10
N GLU A 88 14.32 -31.22 13.09
CA GLU A 88 14.57 -32.66 13.24
C GLU A 88 14.52 -33.05 14.73
#